data_AF-A0A420MBX1-F1
#
_entry.id   AF-A0A420MBX1-F1
#
_cell.length_a   1.000
_cell.length_b   1.000
_cell.length_c   1.000
_cell.angle_alpha   90.00
_cell.angle_beta   90.00
_cell.angle_gamma   90.00
#
_symmetry.space_group_name_H-M   'P 1'
#
loop_
_entity.id
_entity.type
_entity.pdbx_description
1 polymer ?
#
loop_
_entity_poly.entity_id
_entity_poly.type
_entity_poly.pdbx_seq_one_letter_code
_entity_poly.pdbx_strand_id
1 'polypeptide(L)'
;MPQLSYTEDEIIQAMLDVTDNGLSQNQAAQKNGVPQTTLSDRLRGLPSRSEITQPAQLLSTSQESRLVTWILRQEALGYAPSHNQVRATVAALLRQQGRERPIGVHWLARFIKRHPDIETKVGKRQEAERFNSFTPMAVNWYFGIRESEYGWIKPENTVNVDEGGIMAGFGKY
;
A
#
# COMPACT_ATOMS: atom_id res chain seq x y z
N MET A 1 -28.00 3.97 -4.27
CA MET A 1 -27.53 5.37 -4.39
C MET A 1 -27.63 5.72 -5.87
N PRO A 2 -28.28 6.82 -6.27
CA PRO A 2 -28.31 7.20 -7.68
C PRO A 2 -26.88 7.52 -8.14
N GLN A 3 -26.49 6.97 -9.28
CA GLN A 3 -25.22 7.27 -9.95
C GLN A 3 -25.19 8.78 -10.28
N LEU A 4 -24.12 9.47 -9.85
CA LEU A 4 -23.81 10.79 -10.39
C LEU A 4 -23.58 10.62 -11.89
N SER A 5 -24.34 11.35 -12.72
CA SER A 5 -24.28 11.24 -14.18
C SER A 5 -23.10 11.98 -14.79
N TYR A 6 -22.21 12.55 -13.96
CA TYR A 6 -21.13 13.40 -14.38
C TYR A 6 -19.83 13.07 -13.61
N THR A 7 -18.70 13.25 -14.28
CA THR A 7 -17.34 12.93 -13.83
C THR A 7 -16.60 14.16 -13.32
N GLU A 8 -15.48 13.94 -12.62
CA GLU A 8 -14.62 15.04 -12.14
C GLU A 8 -13.98 15.81 -13.31
N ASP A 9 -13.65 15.11 -14.41
CA ASP A 9 -13.09 15.73 -15.60
C ASP A 9 -14.07 16.69 -16.28
N GLU A 10 -15.37 16.34 -16.32
CA GLU A 10 -16.43 17.21 -16.83
C GLU A 10 -16.63 18.47 -15.96
N ILE A 11 -16.43 18.35 -14.64
CA ILE A 11 -16.43 19.50 -13.74
C ILE A 11 -15.23 20.41 -14.02
N ILE A 12 -14.04 19.83 -14.20
CA ILE A 12 -12.81 20.58 -14.52
C ILE A 12 -12.99 21.33 -15.85
N GLN A 13 -13.52 20.67 -16.88
CA GLN A 13 -13.81 21.31 -18.17
C GLN A 13 -14.85 22.43 -18.04
N ALA A 14 -15.91 22.22 -17.24
CA ALA A 14 -16.89 23.26 -16.97
C ALA A 14 -16.30 24.47 -16.22
N MET A 15 -15.31 24.27 -15.34
CA MET A 15 -14.60 25.36 -14.68
C MET A 15 -13.72 26.14 -15.65
N LEU A 16 -12.95 25.44 -16.50
CA LEU A 16 -12.12 26.06 -17.56
C LEU A 16 -12.98 26.86 -18.53
N ASP A 17 -14.16 26.35 -18.88
CA ASP A 17 -15.11 27.05 -19.74
C ASP A 17 -15.56 28.40 -19.16
N VAL A 18 -15.67 28.50 -17.84
CA VAL A 18 -16.03 29.75 -17.16
C VAL A 18 -14.83 30.69 -17.03
N THR A 19 -13.65 30.17 -16.68
CA THR A 19 -12.47 31.02 -16.39
C THR A 19 -11.73 31.46 -17.65
N ASP A 20 -11.57 30.56 -18.61
CA ASP A 20 -10.66 30.74 -19.74
C ASP A 20 -11.43 31.01 -21.04
N ASN A 21 -12.60 30.36 -21.21
CA ASN A 21 -13.44 30.53 -22.40
C ASN A 21 -14.55 31.58 -22.20
N GLY A 22 -14.65 32.19 -21.01
CA GLY A 22 -15.57 33.29 -20.72
C GLY A 22 -17.06 32.94 -20.77
N LEU A 23 -17.41 31.65 -20.70
CA LEU A 23 -18.80 31.20 -20.68
C LEU A 23 -19.47 31.54 -19.34
N SER A 24 -20.78 31.81 -19.39
CA SER A 24 -21.56 31.89 -18.15
C SER A 24 -21.63 30.52 -17.48
N GLN A 25 -21.72 30.48 -16.14
CA GLN A 25 -21.83 29.22 -15.39
C GLN A 25 -22.95 28.31 -15.89
N ASN A 26 -24.10 28.88 -16.30
CA ASN A 26 -25.21 28.12 -16.87
C ASN A 26 -24.85 27.47 -18.22
N GLN A 27 -24.20 28.22 -19.11
CA GLN A 27 -23.77 27.69 -20.42
C GLN A 27 -22.69 26.62 -20.26
N ALA A 28 -21.71 26.84 -19.40
CA ALA A 28 -20.64 25.88 -19.11
C ALA A 28 -21.20 24.59 -18.48
N ALA A 29 -22.11 24.73 -17.51
CA ALA A 29 -22.80 23.60 -16.86
C ALA A 29 -23.59 22.77 -17.88
N GLN A 30 -24.40 23.42 -18.72
CA GLN A 30 -25.21 22.74 -19.73
C GLN A 30 -24.35 22.06 -20.80
N LYS A 31 -23.29 22.73 -21.27
CA LYS A 31 -22.35 22.20 -22.27
C LYS A 31 -21.67 20.90 -21.80
N ASN A 32 -21.31 20.85 -20.52
CA ASN A 32 -20.56 19.72 -19.95
C ASN A 32 -21.44 18.72 -19.18
N GLY A 33 -22.77 18.90 -19.18
CA GLY A 33 -23.70 17.98 -18.50
C GLY A 33 -23.61 17.99 -16.97
N VAL A 34 -23.04 19.04 -16.37
CA VAL A 34 -22.84 19.18 -14.93
C VAL A 34 -23.96 20.05 -14.34
N PRO A 35 -24.53 19.73 -13.16
CA PRO A 35 -25.45 20.63 -12.48
C PRO A 35 -24.78 21.97 -12.16
N GLN A 36 -25.42 23.08 -12.51
CA GLN A 36 -24.83 24.41 -12.30
C GLN A 36 -24.52 24.70 -10.82
N THR A 37 -25.31 24.16 -9.89
CA THR A 37 -25.04 24.27 -8.45
C THR A 37 -23.70 23.65 -8.07
N THR A 38 -23.37 22.47 -8.64
CA THR A 38 -22.07 21.82 -8.42
C THR A 38 -20.92 22.65 -8.98
N LEU A 39 -21.08 23.19 -10.20
CA LEU A 39 -20.07 24.07 -10.80
C LEU A 39 -19.86 25.36 -9.97
N SER A 40 -20.95 25.97 -9.51
CA SER A 40 -20.90 27.17 -8.66
C SER A 40 -20.18 26.87 -7.33
N ASP A 41 -20.49 25.75 -6.68
CA ASP A 41 -19.84 25.36 -5.43
C ASP A 41 -18.33 25.15 -5.64
N ARG A 42 -17.95 24.45 -6.72
CA ARG A 42 -16.56 24.23 -7.10
C ARG A 42 -15.79 25.53 -7.39
N LEU A 43 -16.40 26.46 -8.12
CA LEU A 43 -15.82 27.79 -8.38
C LEU A 43 -15.64 28.63 -7.11
N ARG A 44 -16.45 28.38 -6.06
CA ARG A 44 -16.27 28.99 -4.72
C ARG A 44 -15.22 28.27 -3.87
N GLY A 45 -14.58 27.23 -4.40
CA GLY A 45 -13.59 26.43 -3.69
C GLY A 45 -14.18 25.39 -2.73
N LEU A 46 -15.46 25.06 -2.84
CA LEU A 46 -16.05 23.98 -2.06
C LEU A 46 -15.58 22.62 -2.61
N PRO A 47 -15.07 21.71 -1.77
CA PRO A 47 -14.72 20.36 -2.19
C PRO A 47 -15.96 19.56 -2.60
N SER A 48 -15.80 18.52 -3.42
CA SER A 48 -16.89 17.60 -3.78
C SER A 48 -17.45 16.94 -2.55
N ARG A 49 -18.66 16.39 -2.66
CA ARG A 49 -19.18 15.46 -1.65
C ARG A 49 -18.23 14.29 -1.35
N SER A 50 -17.52 13.72 -2.33
CA SER A 50 -16.53 12.67 -2.10
C SER A 50 -15.35 13.16 -1.26
N GLU A 51 -14.85 14.37 -1.53
CA GLU A 51 -13.81 15.03 -0.73
C GLU A 51 -14.33 15.43 0.66
N ILE A 52 -15.57 15.92 0.78
CA ILE A 52 -16.25 16.25 2.03
C ILE A 52 -16.67 14.99 2.81
N THR A 53 -16.71 13.81 2.19
CA THR A 53 -16.94 12.53 2.90
C THR A 53 -15.63 11.97 3.49
N GLN A 54 -14.46 12.54 3.13
CA GLN A 54 -13.17 12.20 3.76
C GLN A 54 -13.01 12.52 5.28
N PRO A 55 -13.82 13.34 5.98
CA PRO A 55 -13.71 13.55 7.43
C PRO A 55 -13.86 12.27 8.25
N ALA A 56 -14.39 11.19 7.67
CA ALA A 56 -14.51 9.89 8.32
C ALA A 56 -13.29 8.96 8.09
N GLN A 57 -12.36 9.31 7.18
CA GLN A 57 -11.14 8.53 7.00
C GLN A 57 -10.07 8.98 7.99
N LEU A 58 -9.44 8.00 8.64
CA LEU A 58 -8.41 8.22 9.64
C LEU A 58 -7.15 8.89 9.04
N LEU A 59 -6.88 8.61 7.77
CA LEU A 59 -5.77 9.13 6.98
C LEU A 59 -6.34 9.78 5.71
N SER A 60 -5.69 10.83 5.21
CA SER A 60 -6.00 11.40 3.89
C SER A 60 -5.66 10.40 2.78
N THR A 61 -6.23 10.60 1.59
CA THR A 61 -5.87 9.81 0.40
C THR A 61 -4.35 9.77 0.17
N SER A 62 -3.68 10.92 0.26
CA SER A 62 -2.21 11.00 0.09
C SER A 62 -1.43 10.26 1.17
N GLN A 63 -1.90 10.26 2.42
CA GLN A 63 -1.31 9.48 3.50
C GLN A 63 -1.50 7.98 3.28
N GLU A 64 -2.68 7.57 2.85
CA GLU A 64 -2.96 6.17 2.52
C GLU A 64 -2.06 5.69 1.36
N SER A 65 -1.91 6.46 0.27
CA SER A 65 -1.01 6.13 -0.84
C SER A 65 0.45 5.98 -0.40
N ARG A 66 0.93 6.85 0.50
CA ARG A 66 2.28 6.73 1.07
C ARG A 66 2.42 5.48 1.94
N LEU A 67 1.39 5.13 2.71
CA LEU A 67 1.37 3.92 3.53
C LEU A 67 1.39 2.65 2.66
N VAL A 68 0.59 2.61 1.59
CA VAL A 68 0.61 1.52 0.59
C VAL A 68 1.99 1.37 -0.02
N THR A 69 2.59 2.48 -0.48
CA THR A 69 3.95 2.48 -1.04
C THR A 69 4.98 1.92 -0.06
N TRP A 70 4.87 2.29 1.22
CA TRP A 70 5.74 1.75 2.26
C TRP A 70 5.53 0.25 2.48
N ILE A 71 4.28 -0.24 2.53
CA ILE A 71 3.96 -1.67 2.67
C ILE A 71 4.59 -2.47 1.52
N LEU A 72 4.39 -2.04 0.28
CA LEU A 72 4.93 -2.71 -0.91
C LEU A 72 6.46 -2.72 -0.93
N ARG A 73 7.11 -1.64 -0.48
CA ARG A 73 8.57 -1.61 -0.34
C ARG A 73 9.08 -2.58 0.72
N GLN A 74 8.38 -2.70 1.85
CA GLN A 74 8.75 -3.67 2.88
C GLN A 74 8.58 -5.10 2.38
N GLU A 75 7.50 -5.39 1.65
CA GLU A 75 7.31 -6.67 1.00
C GLU A 75 8.39 -7.01 -0.02
N ALA A 76 8.78 -6.04 -0.88
CA ALA A 76 9.87 -6.23 -1.85
C ALA A 76 11.22 -6.57 -1.18
N LEU A 77 11.41 -6.18 0.08
CA LEU A 77 12.58 -6.52 0.89
C LEU A 77 12.42 -7.85 1.66
N GLY A 78 11.30 -8.56 1.50
CA GLY A 78 10.99 -9.79 2.24
C GLY A 78 10.43 -9.55 3.66
N TYR A 79 10.15 -8.31 4.03
CA TYR A 79 9.68 -7.90 5.37
C TYR A 79 8.23 -7.39 5.35
N ALA A 80 7.32 -8.11 4.67
CA ALA A 80 5.92 -7.72 4.60
C ALA A 80 5.35 -7.45 6.03
N PRO A 81 4.87 -6.22 6.32
CA PRO A 81 4.51 -5.85 7.66
C PRO A 81 3.21 -6.54 8.10
N SER A 82 3.19 -7.02 9.33
CA SER A 82 2.00 -7.59 9.95
C SER A 82 0.90 -6.54 10.17
N HIS A 83 -0.34 -7.00 10.34
CA HIS A 83 -1.47 -6.13 10.67
C HIS A 83 -1.21 -5.24 11.90
N ASN A 84 -0.55 -5.78 12.92
CA ASN A 84 -0.18 -5.02 14.13
C ASN A 84 0.87 -3.95 13.85
N GLN A 85 1.89 -4.26 13.04
CA GLN A 85 2.90 -3.29 12.63
C GLN A 85 2.28 -2.14 11.83
N VAL A 86 1.39 -2.43 10.87
CA VAL A 86 0.68 -1.39 10.11
C VAL A 86 -0.13 -0.49 11.06
N ARG A 87 -0.88 -1.07 12.01
CA ARG A 87 -1.64 -0.29 13.01
C ARG A 87 -0.72 0.58 13.88
N ALA A 88 0.42 0.04 14.32
CA ALA A 88 1.38 0.79 15.13
C ALA A 88 2.00 1.97 14.36
N THR A 89 2.37 1.75 13.09
CA THR A 89 2.88 2.80 12.20
C THR A 89 1.86 3.93 12.02
N VAL A 90 0.59 3.58 11.81
CA VAL A 90 -0.50 4.56 11.67
C VAL A 90 -0.74 5.32 12.97
N ALA A 91 -0.72 4.63 14.11
CA ALA A 91 -0.85 5.28 15.42
C ALA A 91 0.28 6.29 15.68
N ALA A 92 1.52 5.91 15.34
CA ALA A 92 2.69 6.78 15.46
C ALA A 92 2.58 8.01 14.54
N LEU A 93 2.13 7.82 13.29
CA LEU A 93 1.90 8.91 12.34
C LEU A 93 0.85 9.90 12.87
N LEU A 94 -0.27 9.41 13.40
CA LEU A 94 -1.33 10.25 13.97
C LEU A 94 -0.85 11.03 15.19
N ARG A 95 -0.06 10.40 16.06
CA ARG A 95 0.54 11.04 17.23
C ARG A 95 1.48 12.18 16.81
N GLN A 96 2.31 11.95 15.79
CA GLN A 96 3.21 12.99 15.25
C GLN A 96 2.45 14.21 14.70
N GLN A 97 1.21 14.00 14.22
CA GLN A 97 0.34 15.05 13.72
C GLN A 97 -0.52 15.73 14.81
N GLY A 98 -0.38 15.32 16.08
CA GLY A 98 -1.26 15.79 17.16
C GLY A 98 -2.71 15.31 17.01
N ARG A 99 -2.96 14.27 16.20
CA ARG A 99 -4.30 13.71 15.91
C ARG A 99 -4.47 12.36 16.56
N GLU A 100 -4.04 12.22 17.81
CA GLU A 100 -4.13 10.95 18.53
C GLU A 100 -5.60 10.53 18.67
N ARG A 101 -5.95 9.43 18.01
CA ARG A 101 -7.31 8.90 17.94
C ARG A 101 -7.26 7.39 17.98
N PRO A 102 -8.25 6.73 18.61
CA PRO A 102 -8.33 5.28 18.59
C PRO A 102 -8.55 4.78 17.16
N ILE A 103 -7.71 3.84 16.73
CA ILE A 103 -7.84 3.18 15.42
C ILE A 103 -8.94 2.12 15.54
N GLY A 104 -10.04 2.30 14.80
CA GLY A 104 -11.15 1.34 14.81
C GLY A 104 -10.71 -0.09 14.45
N VAL A 105 -11.40 -1.09 15.03
CA VAL A 105 -11.05 -2.51 14.83
C VAL A 105 -11.10 -2.91 13.35
N HIS A 106 -12.10 -2.43 12.62
CA HIS A 106 -12.27 -2.71 11.18
C HIS A 106 -11.49 -1.76 10.26
N TRP A 107 -10.72 -0.81 10.80
CA TRP A 107 -10.04 0.19 9.97
C TRP A 107 -9.10 -0.47 8.96
N LEU A 108 -8.28 -1.41 9.42
CA LEU A 108 -7.29 -2.07 8.56
C LEU A 108 -7.95 -2.90 7.46
N ALA A 109 -8.99 -3.66 7.79
CA ALA A 109 -9.75 -4.43 6.80
C ALA A 109 -10.37 -3.51 5.72
N ARG A 110 -10.91 -2.36 6.14
CA ARG A 110 -11.44 -1.36 5.20
C ARG A 110 -10.33 -0.68 4.39
N PHE A 111 -9.17 -0.44 4.98
CA PHE A 111 -7.99 0.11 4.29
C PHE A 111 -7.52 -0.84 3.18
N ILE A 112 -7.32 -2.12 3.51
CA ILE A 112 -6.95 -3.15 2.51
C ILE A 112 -8.01 -3.25 1.41
N LYS A 113 -9.31 -3.23 1.77
CA LYS A 113 -10.39 -3.23 0.77
C LYS A 113 -10.38 -2.01 -0.18
N ARG A 114 -9.86 -0.86 0.26
CA ARG A 114 -9.74 0.36 -0.58
C ARG A 114 -8.53 0.30 -1.51
N HIS A 115 -7.50 -0.47 -1.19
CA HIS A 115 -6.24 -0.52 -1.90
C HIS A 115 -5.97 -1.96 -2.39
N PRO A 116 -6.55 -2.36 -3.54
CA PRO A 116 -6.41 -3.72 -4.05
C PRO A 116 -4.96 -4.08 -4.43
N ASP A 117 -4.07 -3.10 -4.51
CA ASP A 117 -2.63 -3.30 -4.71
C ASP A 117 -1.95 -4.03 -3.55
N ILE A 118 -2.59 -4.09 -2.38
CA ILE A 118 -2.10 -4.80 -1.19
C ILE A 118 -3.08 -5.90 -0.78
N GLU A 119 -2.56 -7.08 -0.50
CA GLU A 119 -3.34 -8.23 -0.06
C GLU A 119 -2.80 -8.82 1.24
N THR A 120 -3.69 -9.40 2.05
CA THR A 120 -3.26 -10.15 3.23
C THR A 120 -2.77 -11.51 2.80
N LYS A 121 -1.49 -11.80 3.05
CA LYS A 121 -0.89 -13.11 2.85
C LYS A 121 -0.82 -13.85 4.18
N VAL A 122 -1.09 -15.15 4.15
CA VAL A 122 -0.82 -16.02 5.31
C VAL A 122 0.70 -16.14 5.43
N GLY A 123 1.27 -15.47 6.42
CA GLY A 123 2.68 -15.65 6.75
C GLY A 123 2.92 -17.10 7.18
N LYS A 124 3.84 -17.81 6.50
CA LYS A 124 4.37 -19.06 7.05
C LYS A 124 5.24 -18.70 8.25
N ARG A 125 4.84 -19.14 9.44
CA ARG A 125 5.62 -18.95 10.65
C ARG A 125 6.91 -19.76 10.50
N GLN A 126 8.01 -19.10 10.20
CA GLN A 126 9.33 -19.68 10.38
C GLN A 126 9.62 -19.73 11.87
N GLU A 127 10.21 -20.82 12.34
CA GLU A 127 10.61 -20.95 13.74
C GLU A 127 11.59 -19.83 14.08
N ALA A 128 11.31 -19.09 15.16
CA ALA A 128 12.15 -17.97 15.57
C ALA A 128 13.61 -18.40 15.79
N GLU A 129 13.83 -19.65 16.19
CA GLU A 129 15.15 -20.26 16.33
C GLU A 129 15.90 -20.35 15.00
N ARG A 130 15.23 -20.65 13.88
CA ARG A 130 15.85 -20.65 12.55
C ARG A 130 16.31 -19.25 12.13
N PHE A 131 15.53 -18.23 12.47
CA PHE A 131 15.93 -16.85 12.19
C PHE A 131 17.08 -16.39 13.10
N ASN A 132 16.98 -16.69 14.40
CA ASN A 132 17.99 -16.30 15.39
C ASN A 132 19.33 -17.03 15.20
N SER A 133 19.31 -18.25 14.65
CA SER A 133 20.52 -19.01 14.32
C SER A 133 21.23 -18.51 13.05
N PHE A 134 20.57 -17.68 12.23
CA PHE A 134 21.13 -17.04 11.04
C PHE A 134 22.06 -15.86 11.39
N THR A 135 23.07 -16.12 12.21
CA THR A 135 24.07 -15.11 12.59
C THR A 135 25.20 -15.01 11.55
N PRO A 136 25.88 -13.85 11.41
CA PRO A 136 27.03 -13.73 10.52
C PRO A 136 28.12 -14.77 10.80
N MET A 137 28.31 -15.14 12.07
CA MET A 137 29.26 -16.19 12.46
C MET A 137 28.84 -17.56 11.94
N ALA A 138 27.57 -17.94 12.09
CA ALA A 138 27.06 -19.21 11.57
C ALA A 138 27.12 -19.28 10.04
N VAL A 139 26.77 -18.18 9.37
CA VAL A 139 26.84 -18.06 7.90
C VAL A 139 28.30 -18.18 7.42
N ASN A 140 29.21 -17.40 8.01
CA ASN A 140 30.63 -17.45 7.63
C ASN A 140 31.27 -18.81 7.94
N TRP A 141 30.89 -19.45 9.04
CA TRP A 141 31.36 -20.79 9.38
C TRP A 141 30.91 -21.82 8.34
N TYR A 142 29.62 -21.80 7.97
CA TYR A 142 29.08 -22.71 6.95
C TYR A 142 29.74 -22.51 5.58
N PHE A 143 29.82 -21.27 5.10
CA PHE A 143 30.45 -21.00 3.81
C PHE A 143 31.96 -21.24 3.83
N GLY A 144 32.62 -20.99 4.97
CA GLY A 144 34.03 -21.31 5.17
C GLY A 144 34.32 -22.80 4.99
N ILE A 145 33.57 -23.68 5.64
CA ILE A 145 33.68 -25.14 5.44
C ILE A 145 33.30 -25.54 4.01
N ARG A 146 32.17 -25.03 3.51
CA ARG A 146 31.67 -25.35 2.16
C ARG A 146 32.69 -25.01 1.08
N GLU A 147 33.34 -23.85 1.15
CA GLU A 147 34.30 -23.41 0.14
C GLU A 147 35.67 -24.08 0.32
N SER A 148 36.14 -24.26 1.56
CA SER A 148 37.46 -24.84 1.84
C SER A 148 37.52 -26.35 1.62
N GLU A 149 36.51 -27.10 2.07
CA GLU A 149 36.52 -28.57 2.05
C GLU A 149 35.78 -29.14 0.84
N TYR A 150 34.71 -28.45 0.40
CA TYR A 150 33.77 -28.97 -0.59
C TYR A 150 33.61 -28.08 -1.82
N GLY A 151 34.43 -27.02 -1.96
CA GLY A 151 34.32 -26.06 -3.08
C GLY A 151 34.53 -26.66 -4.47
N TRP A 152 35.14 -27.85 -4.54
CA TRP A 152 35.32 -28.63 -5.77
C TRP A 152 34.05 -29.37 -6.22
N ILE A 153 33.06 -29.53 -5.34
CA ILE A 153 31.76 -30.12 -5.68
C ILE A 153 30.92 -29.04 -6.35
N LYS A 154 30.61 -29.26 -7.64
CA LYS A 154 29.80 -28.30 -8.39
C LYS A 154 28.40 -28.20 -7.78
N PRO A 155 27.76 -27.02 -7.79
CA PRO A 155 26.41 -26.84 -7.26
C PRO A 155 25.39 -27.84 -7.85
N GLU A 156 25.53 -28.19 -9.13
CA GLU A 156 24.65 -29.15 -9.81
C GLU A 156 24.72 -30.57 -9.22
N ASN A 157 25.80 -30.88 -8.49
CA ASN A 157 26.04 -32.17 -7.83
C ASN A 157 25.78 -32.12 -6.32
N THR A 158 25.19 -31.02 -5.82
CA THR A 158 24.81 -30.90 -4.40
C THR A 158 23.33 -31.23 -4.22
N VAL A 159 23.04 -32.17 -3.31
CA VAL A 159 21.68 -32.58 -2.96
C VAL A 159 21.46 -32.35 -1.47
N ASN A 160 20.29 -31.82 -1.11
CA ASN A 160 19.90 -31.75 0.30
C ASN A 160 19.30 -33.10 0.71
N VAL A 161 19.70 -33.59 1.88
CA VAL A 161 19.18 -34.82 2.47
C VAL A 161 18.70 -34.49 3.87
N ASP A 162 17.39 -34.47 4.07
CA ASP A 162 16.76 -34.35 5.39
C ASP A 162 15.73 -35.46 5.62
N GLU A 163 15.17 -35.50 6.84
CA GLU A 163 14.25 -36.56 7.32
C GLU A 163 12.96 -36.67 6.47
N GLY A 164 12.68 -35.71 5.58
CA GLY A 164 11.54 -35.71 4.66
C GLY A 164 11.85 -36.16 3.23
N GLY A 165 13.10 -36.39 2.86
CA GLY A 165 13.52 -36.90 1.55
C GLY A 165 14.75 -36.22 0.95
N ILE A 166 15.20 -36.72 -0.21
CA ILE A 166 16.29 -36.13 -1.00
C ILE A 166 15.70 -35.13 -1.98
N MET A 167 16.00 -33.83 -1.82
CA MET A 167 15.55 -32.77 -2.73
C MET A 167 16.73 -31.93 -3.21
N ALA A 168 16.88 -31.81 -4.53
CA ALA A 168 17.87 -30.95 -5.17
C ALA A 168 17.24 -29.62 -5.60
N GLY A 169 17.90 -28.50 -5.28
CA GLY A 169 17.69 -27.20 -5.95
C GLY A 169 16.43 -26.41 -5.61
N PHE A 170 16.48 -25.59 -4.55
CA PHE A 170 15.60 -24.41 -4.39
C PHE A 170 16.33 -23.15 -3.90
N GLY A 171 17.64 -23.05 -4.17
CA GLY A 171 18.39 -21.80 -4.08
C GLY A 171 18.96 -21.46 -5.44
N LYS A 172 18.36 -20.49 -6.15
CA LYS A 172 19.08 -19.81 -7.23
C LYS A 172 19.97 -18.75 -6.56
N TYR A 173 21.26 -18.80 -6.86
CA TYR A 173 22.25 -17.77 -6.50
C TYR A 173 21.88 -16.43 -7.12
#